data_AF-A0AB37XNT4-F1
#
_entry.id   AF-A0AB37XNT4-F1
#
_cell.length_a   1.000
_cell.length_b   1.000
_cell.length_c   1.000
_cell.angle_alpha   90.00
_cell.angle_beta   90.00
_cell.angle_gamma   90.00
#
_symmetry.space_group_name_H-M   'P 1'
#
loop_
_entity.id
_entity.type
_entity.pdbx_description
1 polymer ?
#
loop_
_entity_poly.entity_id
_entity_poly.type
_entity_poly.pdbx_seq_one_letter_code
_entity_poly.pdbx_strand_id
1 'polypeptide(L)'
;RYYMAALADISRYPHVQAVGIQTNASFSLMSLLESFRAGGGDISKLRLWCSFHPSQITAERFLQQCLALSAAGITWCAGAVASMKDIDQFRWLRQRLPDQNYFWFNANECANTRHTVEETIA
;
A
#
# COMPACT_ATOMS: atom_id res chain seq x y z
N ARG A 1 7.40 13.94 -7.82
CA ARG A 1 8.54 14.07 -8.76
C ARG A 1 9.87 13.80 -8.05
N TYR A 2 10.23 14.56 -7.01
CA TYR A 2 11.54 14.44 -6.33
C TYR A 2 11.82 13.07 -5.69
N TYR A 3 10.86 12.49 -4.95
CA TYR A 3 11.06 11.19 -4.30
C TYR A 3 11.36 10.07 -5.30
N MET A 4 10.61 9.98 -6.40
CA MET A 4 10.83 8.93 -7.40
C MET A 4 12.14 9.08 -8.15
N ALA A 5 12.59 10.31 -8.40
CA ALA A 5 13.89 10.55 -9.00
C ALA A 5 15.04 10.11 -8.07
N ALA A 6 14.94 10.40 -6.77
CA ALA A 6 15.92 9.96 -5.78
C ALA A 6 15.94 8.42 -5.63
N LEU A 7 14.75 7.79 -5.56
CA LEU A 7 14.66 6.33 -5.51
C LEU A 7 15.22 5.68 -6.79
N ALA A 8 15.00 6.29 -7.96
CA ALA A 8 15.56 5.83 -9.21
C ALA A 8 17.08 5.86 -9.17
N ASP A 9 17.67 6.96 -8.72
CA ASP A 9 19.12 7.10 -8.58
C ASP A 9 19.72 6.03 -7.65
N ILE A 10 19.16 5.89 -6.44
CA ILE A 10 19.62 4.94 -5.43
C ILE A 10 19.49 3.48 -5.92
N SER A 11 18.41 3.16 -6.67
CA SER A 11 18.18 1.80 -7.15
C SER A 11 19.28 1.28 -8.08
N ARG A 12 20.02 2.18 -8.74
CA ARG A 12 21.09 1.81 -9.68
C ARG A 12 22.36 1.32 -8.98
N TYR A 13 22.52 1.56 -7.68
CA TYR A 13 23.70 1.09 -6.98
C TYR A 13 23.70 -0.44 -6.87
N PRO A 14 24.82 -1.12 -7.18
CA PRO A 14 24.87 -2.58 -7.23
C PRO A 14 24.67 -3.23 -5.86
N HIS A 15 25.03 -2.56 -4.77
CA HIS A 15 24.87 -3.05 -3.40
C HIS A 15 23.47 -2.79 -2.82
N VAL A 16 22.64 -1.97 -3.48
CA VAL A 16 21.26 -1.73 -3.07
C VAL A 16 20.38 -2.84 -3.62
N GLN A 17 19.72 -3.57 -2.73
CA GLN A 17 18.82 -4.68 -3.10
C GLN A 17 17.38 -4.20 -3.36
N ALA A 18 16.94 -3.14 -2.68
CA ALA A 18 15.60 -2.59 -2.83
C ALA A 18 15.57 -1.12 -2.44
N VAL A 19 14.64 -0.38 -3.06
CA VAL A 19 14.25 0.98 -2.67
C VAL A 19 12.75 1.01 -2.50
N GLY A 20 12.23 1.79 -1.54
CA GLY A 20 10.79 1.85 -1.36
C GLY A 20 10.29 3.07 -0.62
N ILE A 21 8.97 3.27 -0.73
CA ILE A 21 8.26 4.37 -0.12
C ILE A 21 6.85 3.93 0.30
N GLN A 22 6.36 4.49 1.39
CA GLN A 22 4.98 4.35 1.82
C GLN A 22 4.08 5.37 1.13
N THR A 23 2.88 4.96 0.76
CA THR A 23 1.86 5.79 0.12
C THR A 23 0.45 5.35 0.54
N ASN A 24 -0.50 6.27 0.53
CA ASN A 24 -1.93 5.94 0.72
C ASN A 24 -2.60 5.41 -0.57
N ALA A 25 -1.82 5.12 -1.62
CA ALA A 25 -2.28 4.68 -2.94
C ALA A 25 -3.15 5.70 -3.70
N SER A 26 -3.19 6.97 -3.28
CA SER A 26 -3.93 8.03 -4.00
C SER A 26 -3.16 8.66 -5.15
N PHE A 27 -2.09 8.02 -5.64
CA PHE A 27 -1.19 8.55 -6.66
C PHE A 27 -1.57 8.12 -8.09
N SER A 28 -1.02 8.82 -9.08
CA SER A 28 -1.02 8.36 -10.47
C SER A 28 0.12 7.37 -10.68
N LEU A 29 -0.21 6.08 -10.85
CA LEU A 29 0.80 5.05 -11.12
C LEU A 29 1.61 5.35 -12.38
N MET A 30 0.95 5.86 -13.42
CA MET A 30 1.62 6.27 -14.66
C MET A 30 2.69 7.33 -14.40
N SER A 31 2.34 8.40 -13.69
CA SER A 31 3.28 9.50 -13.41
C SER A 31 4.41 9.06 -12.47
N LEU A 32 4.13 8.12 -11.55
CA LEU A 32 5.13 7.51 -10.67
C LEU A 32 6.15 6.71 -11.49
N LEU A 33 5.66 5.82 -12.36
CA LEU A 33 6.49 4.98 -13.23
C LEU A 33 7.31 5.81 -14.22
N GLU A 34 6.68 6.81 -14.84
CA GLU A 34 7.36 7.72 -15.76
C GLU A 34 8.51 8.46 -15.05
N SER A 35 8.25 9.00 -13.85
CA SER A 35 9.29 9.69 -13.07
C SER A 35 10.45 8.76 -12.70
N PHE A 36 10.16 7.52 -12.29
CA PHE A 36 11.19 6.55 -11.89
C PHE A 36 12.02 6.07 -13.10
N ARG A 37 11.36 5.79 -14.23
CA ARG A 37 12.02 5.39 -15.48
C ARG A 37 12.86 6.51 -16.08
N ALA A 38 12.37 7.75 -16.05
CA ALA A 38 13.14 8.91 -16.51
C ALA A 38 14.43 9.12 -15.72
N GLY A 39 14.46 8.72 -14.44
CA GLY A 39 15.67 8.70 -13.62
C GLY A 39 16.60 7.49 -13.83
N GLY A 40 16.27 6.59 -14.77
CA GLY A 40 17.04 5.36 -15.02
C GLY A 40 16.90 4.29 -13.94
N GLY A 41 15.81 4.32 -13.16
CA GLY A 41 15.62 3.42 -12.03
C GLY A 41 15.43 1.96 -12.43
N ASP A 42 15.96 1.06 -11.60
CA ASP A 42 15.76 -0.40 -11.73
C ASP A 42 14.43 -0.80 -11.08
N ILE A 43 13.43 -1.09 -11.92
CA ILE A 43 12.07 -1.41 -11.44
C ILE A 43 12.03 -2.70 -10.61
N SER A 44 12.96 -3.63 -10.84
CA SER A 44 13.03 -4.89 -10.11
C SER A 44 13.36 -4.68 -8.62
N LYS A 45 13.91 -3.52 -8.26
CA LYS A 45 14.24 -3.10 -6.90
C LYS A 45 13.21 -2.18 -6.27
N LEU A 46 12.24 -1.68 -7.03
CA LEU A 46 11.21 -0.78 -6.50
C LEU A 46 10.20 -1.55 -5.66
N ARG A 47 9.95 -1.07 -4.44
CA ARG A 47 8.98 -1.60 -3.48
C ARG A 47 8.02 -0.51 -3.05
N LEU A 48 6.72 -0.81 -3.02
CA LEU A 48 5.73 0.13 -2.49
C LEU A 48 5.01 -0.45 -1.28
N TRP A 49 4.87 0.38 -0.25
CA TRP A 49 4.00 0.10 0.88
C TRP A 49 2.73 0.93 0.70
N CYS A 50 1.61 0.28 0.41
CA CYS A 50 0.30 0.92 0.28
C CYS A 50 -0.47 0.88 1.61
N SER A 51 -0.94 2.03 2.09
CA SER A 51 -1.73 2.14 3.33
C SER A 51 -3.16 2.56 3.01
N PHE A 52 -4.11 1.67 3.20
CA PHE A 52 -5.52 1.95 3.04
C PHE A 52 -6.05 2.76 4.22
N HIS A 53 -6.75 3.85 3.92
CA HIS A 53 -7.50 4.61 4.90
C HIS A 53 -8.89 4.90 4.30
N PRO A 54 -9.98 4.34 4.88
CA PRO A 54 -11.33 4.48 4.32
C PRO A 54 -11.77 5.94 4.07
N SER A 55 -11.32 6.90 4.88
CA SER A 55 -11.62 8.33 4.67
C SER A 55 -10.85 9.00 3.53
N GLN A 56 -9.83 8.35 2.94
CA GLN A 56 -8.95 8.94 1.91
C GLN A 56 -9.15 8.32 0.53
N ILE A 57 -9.53 7.04 0.46
CA ILE A 57 -9.69 6.29 -0.78
C ILE A 57 -10.74 5.19 -0.56
N THR A 58 -11.53 4.88 -1.58
CA THR A 58 -12.48 3.75 -1.50
C THR A 58 -11.74 2.41 -1.60
N ALA A 59 -12.33 1.35 -1.03
CA ALA A 59 -11.77 0.02 -1.08
C ALA A 59 -11.57 -0.48 -2.53
N GLU A 60 -12.51 -0.19 -3.42
CA GLU A 60 -12.44 -0.58 -4.85
C GLU A 60 -11.28 0.10 -5.55
N ARG A 61 -11.12 1.41 -5.33
CA ARG A 61 -10.03 2.18 -5.96
C ARG A 61 -8.67 1.75 -5.40
N PHE A 62 -8.59 1.48 -4.10
CA PHE A 62 -7.38 0.94 -3.47
C PHE A 62 -7.00 -0.42 -4.05
N LEU A 63 -7.97 -1.33 -4.20
CA LEU A 63 -7.76 -2.64 -4.83
C LEU A 63 -7.26 -2.49 -6.28
N GLN A 64 -7.89 -1.63 -7.08
CA GLN A 64 -7.47 -1.36 -8.45
C GLN A 64 -6.02 -0.88 -8.52
N GLN A 65 -5.60 0.00 -7.60
CA GLN A 65 -4.22 0.44 -7.51
C GLN A 65 -3.26 -0.72 -7.20
N CYS A 66 -3.59 -1.56 -6.22
CA CYS A 66 -2.77 -2.72 -5.85
C CYS A 66 -2.62 -3.70 -7.02
N LEU A 67 -3.70 -3.99 -7.74
CA LEU A 67 -3.67 -4.87 -8.92
C LEU A 67 -2.86 -4.25 -10.07
N ALA A 68 -2.95 -2.93 -10.26
CA ALA A 68 -2.14 -2.22 -11.25
C ALA A 68 -0.64 -2.26 -10.91
N LEU A 69 -0.28 -2.24 -9.62
CA LEU A 69 1.12 -2.44 -9.18
C LEU A 69 1.63 -3.85 -9.53
N SER A 70 0.83 -4.88 -9.28
CA SER A 70 1.15 -6.24 -9.68
C SER A 70 1.34 -6.34 -11.20
N ALA A 71 0.44 -5.76 -11.99
CA ALA A 71 0.53 -5.75 -13.45
C ALA A 71 1.77 -4.99 -13.96
N ALA A 72 2.22 -3.98 -13.24
CA ALA A 72 3.45 -3.23 -13.54
C ALA A 72 4.74 -3.95 -13.09
N GLY A 73 4.64 -5.14 -12.48
CA GLY A 73 5.78 -5.89 -11.96
C GLY A 73 6.41 -5.28 -10.70
N ILE A 74 5.72 -4.34 -10.05
CA ILE A 74 6.20 -3.73 -8.81
C ILE A 74 5.86 -4.68 -7.65
N THR A 75 6.84 -4.95 -6.80
CA THR A 75 6.58 -5.66 -5.55
C THR A 75 5.98 -4.68 -4.53
N TRP A 76 4.90 -5.08 -3.87
CA TRP A 76 4.19 -4.22 -2.92
C TRP A 76 3.65 -4.99 -1.73
N CYS A 77 3.46 -4.28 -0.63
CA CYS A 77 2.68 -4.75 0.51
C CYS A 77 1.55 -3.76 0.81
N ALA A 78 0.51 -4.24 1.48
CA ALA A 78 -0.59 -3.40 1.90
C ALA A 78 -0.76 -3.44 3.41
N GLY A 79 -1.18 -2.33 3.98
CA GLY A 79 -1.77 -2.31 5.31
C GLY A 79 -2.93 -1.35 5.36
N ALA A 80 -3.61 -1.28 6.50
CA ALA A 80 -4.69 -0.34 6.71
C ALA A 80 -4.61 0.31 8.09
N VAL A 81 -5.02 1.58 8.16
CA VAL A 81 -5.32 2.24 9.43
C VAL A 81 -6.71 1.80 9.84
N ALA A 82 -6.78 0.93 10.85
CA ALA A 82 -7.95 0.14 11.17
C ALA A 82 -8.80 0.78 12.27
N SER A 83 -10.11 0.75 12.03
CA SER A 83 -11.18 1.06 12.98
C SER A 83 -12.23 -0.04 12.87
N MET A 84 -12.81 -0.48 14.00
CA MET A 84 -13.87 -1.50 13.98
C MET A 84 -15.09 -1.08 13.15
N LYS A 85 -15.31 0.23 12.99
CA LYS A 85 -16.38 0.79 12.15
C LYS A 85 -16.26 0.42 10.67
N ASP A 86 -15.04 0.10 10.22
CA ASP A 86 -14.72 -0.17 8.81
C ASP A 86 -14.38 -1.65 8.55
N ILE A 87 -14.69 -2.54 9.51
CA ILE A 87 -14.29 -3.94 9.45
C ILE A 87 -14.76 -4.67 8.18
N ASP A 88 -15.96 -4.34 7.68
CA ASP A 88 -16.49 -4.96 6.47
C ASP A 88 -15.72 -4.55 5.22
N GLN A 89 -15.20 -3.31 5.16
CA GLN A 89 -14.32 -2.89 4.07
C GLN A 89 -12.99 -3.66 4.10
N PHE A 90 -12.44 -3.91 5.29
CA PHE A 90 -11.21 -4.68 5.43
C PHE A 90 -11.40 -6.15 5.05
N ARG A 91 -12.52 -6.76 5.45
CA ARG A 91 -12.88 -8.14 5.02
C ARG A 91 -13.04 -8.21 3.50
N TRP A 92 -13.75 -7.24 2.92
CA TRP A 92 -13.96 -7.15 1.49
C TRP A 92 -12.64 -7.03 0.71
N LEU A 93 -11.70 -6.20 1.21
CA LEU A 93 -10.36 -6.05 0.64
C LEU A 93 -9.55 -7.34 0.75
N ARG A 94 -9.50 -7.95 1.93
CA ARG A 94 -8.71 -9.18 2.15
C ARG A 94 -9.17 -10.33 1.25
N GLN A 95 -10.46 -10.46 0.98
CA GLN A 95 -11.02 -11.46 0.07
C GLN A 95 -10.62 -11.26 -1.41
N ARG A 96 -10.18 -10.06 -1.79
CA ARG A 96 -9.91 -9.68 -3.20
C ARG A 96 -8.44 -9.37 -3.48
N LEU A 97 -7.67 -9.02 -2.45
CA LEU A 97 -6.23 -8.86 -2.56
C LEU A 97 -5.60 -10.23 -2.81
N PRO A 98 -4.55 -10.32 -3.64
CA PRO A 98 -3.85 -11.58 -3.87
C PRO A 98 -3.36 -12.21 -2.56
N ASP A 99 -3.42 -13.53 -2.46
CA ASP A 99 -3.10 -14.27 -1.23
C ASP A 99 -1.64 -14.15 -0.79
N GLN A 100 -0.74 -13.98 -1.77
CA GLN A 100 0.69 -13.79 -1.53
C GLN A 100 1.02 -12.42 -0.92
N ASN A 101 0.10 -11.45 -0.97
CA ASN A 101 0.35 -10.11 -0.45
C ASN A 101 -0.10 -10.01 1.00
N TYR A 102 0.87 -9.80 1.88
CA TYR A 102 0.63 -9.53 3.29
C TYR A 102 -0.22 -8.26 3.45
N PHE A 103 -1.33 -8.37 4.21
CA PHE A 103 -2.25 -7.29 4.53
C PHE A 103 -2.35 -7.14 6.05
N TRP A 104 -1.74 -6.08 6.60
CA TRP A 104 -1.65 -5.85 8.05
C TRP A 104 -2.48 -4.64 8.50
N PHE A 105 -2.78 -4.56 9.79
CA PHE A 105 -3.59 -3.49 10.37
C PHE A 105 -2.78 -2.71 11.41
N ASN A 106 -2.78 -1.38 11.30
CA ASN A 106 -2.41 -0.49 12.40
C ASN A 106 -3.71 0.01 13.02
N ALA A 107 -3.95 -0.33 14.28
CA ALA A 107 -5.10 0.21 15.00
C ALA A 107 -4.99 1.75 15.06
N ASN A 108 -6.07 2.44 14.74
CA ASN A 108 -6.18 3.87 14.98
C ASN A 108 -6.51 4.07 16.48
N GLU A 109 -5.49 4.07 17.34
CA GLU A 109 -5.59 4.10 18.81
C GLU A 109 -6.18 5.41 19.41
N CYS A 110 -6.93 6.20 18.65
CA CYS A 110 -7.66 7.35 19.20
C CYS A 110 -8.98 6.96 19.90
N ALA A 111 -9.42 5.70 19.83
CA ALA A 111 -10.55 5.21 20.61
C ALA A 111 -10.04 4.32 21.75
N ASN A 112 -10.08 4.86 22.96
CA ASN A 112 -9.64 4.26 24.23
C ASN A 112 -10.53 3.07 24.69
N THR A 113 -11.03 2.26 23.76
CA THR A 113 -11.86 1.08 24.01
C THR A 113 -11.13 -0.14 23.47
N ARG A 114 -10.43 -0.85 24.37
CA ARG A 114 -10.07 -2.24 24.10
C ARG A 114 -11.36 -3.03 23.98
N HIS A 115 -11.73 -3.42 22.77
CA HIS A 115 -12.87 -4.32 22.56
C HIS A 115 -12.44 -5.73 23.00
N THR A 116 -12.89 -6.16 24.18
CA THR A 116 -12.82 -7.57 24.56
C THR A 116 -13.95 -8.32 23.84
N VAL A 117 -13.74 -9.61 23.59
CA VAL A 117 -14.57 -10.50 22.74
C VAL A 117 -16.05 -10.61 23.22
N GLU A 118 -16.43 -9.99 24.32
CA GLU A 118 -17.76 -10.06 24.92
C GLU A 118 -18.80 -9.13 24.27
N GLU A 119 -18.41 -8.17 23.43
CA GLU A 119 -19.35 -7.14 22.92
C GLU A 119 -20.11 -7.52 21.62
N THR A 120 -20.04 -8.77 21.11
CA THR A 120 -20.70 -9.14 19.83
C THR A 120 -21.74 -10.25 19.94
N ILE A 121 -22.37 -10.44 21.11
CA ILE A 121 -23.60 -11.25 21.20
C ILE A 121 -24.68 -10.43 21.90
N ALA A 122 -25.38 -9.60 21.11
CA ALA A 122 -26.70 -9.06 21.43
C ALA A 122 -27.48 -8.86 20.12
#